data_AF-W6TE95-F1
#
_entry.id   AF-W6TE95-F1
#
_cell.length_a   1.000
_cell.length_b   1.000
_cell.length_c   1.000
_cell.angle_alpha   90.00
_cell.angle_beta   90.00
_cell.angle_gamma   90.00
#
_symmetry.space_group_name_H-M   'P 1'
#
loop_
_entity.id
_entity.type
_entity.pdbx_description
1 polymer ?
#
loop_
_entity_poly.entity_id
_entity_poly.type
_entity_poly.pdbx_seq_one_letter_code
_entity_poly.pdbx_strand_id
1 'polypeptide(L)'
;MGIDHSNSSVSLETKKKSVDEVFREISEILSQSVAHGKEITMESSITGTFGADSLDQIELVMDLERKFGCKISDEDISKLGTVGEIVELIMRLSSCEEKV
;
A
#
# COMPACT_ATOMS: atom_id res chain seq x y z
N MET A 1 -18.55 -20.80 14.53
CA MET A 1 -17.99 -19.44 14.46
C MET A 1 -18.20 -18.93 13.06
N GLY A 2 -19.23 -18.11 12.87
CA GLY A 2 -19.48 -17.44 11.61
C GLY A 2 -18.54 -16.25 11.46
N ILE A 3 -17.92 -16.17 10.29
CA ILE A 3 -17.75 -14.89 9.63
C ILE A 3 -18.17 -15.18 8.19
N ASP A 4 -19.41 -14.82 7.89
CA ASP A 4 -19.84 -14.65 6.52
C ASP A 4 -18.92 -13.62 5.86
N HIS A 5 -18.31 -14.00 4.75
CA HIS A 5 -17.78 -13.02 3.80
C HIS A 5 -18.75 -13.02 2.63
N SER A 6 -19.99 -12.62 2.89
CA SER A 6 -20.91 -12.25 1.83
C SER A 6 -21.09 -10.75 1.84
N ASN A 7 -20.54 -10.19 0.78
CA ASN A 7 -20.94 -8.96 0.11
C ASN A 7 -20.08 -7.74 0.41
N SER A 8 -19.24 -7.36 -0.56
CA SER A 8 -19.66 -6.22 -1.37
C SER A 8 -19.01 -6.27 -2.74
N SER A 9 -19.86 -6.39 -3.75
CA SER A 9 -19.60 -5.79 -5.05
C SER A 9 -19.03 -4.38 -4.85
N VAL A 10 -17.89 -4.08 -5.45
CA VAL A 10 -17.52 -2.71 -5.83
C VAL A 10 -17.06 -2.76 -7.28
N SER A 11 -18.01 -2.48 -8.18
CA SER A 11 -17.72 -1.89 -9.47
C SER A 11 -17.18 -0.49 -9.27
N LEU A 12 -15.99 -0.20 -9.78
CA LEU A 12 -15.51 1.11 -10.24
C LEU A 12 -14.43 0.77 -11.29
N GLU A 13 -14.68 0.78 -12.59
CA GLU A 13 -14.86 1.91 -13.52
C GLU A 13 -13.71 2.94 -13.50
N THR A 14 -13.20 3.23 -14.69
CA THR A 14 -12.01 4.03 -15.01
C THR A 14 -12.15 5.52 -14.67
N LYS A 15 -11.40 6.06 -13.69
CA LYS A 15 -11.06 7.51 -13.59
C LYS A 15 -10.12 7.85 -12.41
N LYS A 16 -8.94 8.42 -12.69
CA LYS A 16 -8.04 9.18 -11.79
C LYS A 16 -8.10 8.78 -10.29
N LYS A 17 -7.28 7.81 -9.86
CA LYS A 17 -7.21 7.36 -8.46
C LYS A 17 -7.01 8.56 -7.50
N SER A 18 -7.92 8.73 -6.53
CA SER A 18 -7.81 9.72 -5.45
C SER A 18 -6.94 9.21 -4.31
N VAL A 19 -6.44 10.11 -3.46
CA VAL A 19 -5.56 9.80 -2.31
C VAL A 19 -6.17 8.70 -1.44
N ASP A 20 -7.47 8.83 -1.15
CA ASP A 20 -8.22 7.89 -0.32
C ASP A 20 -8.29 6.47 -0.91
N GLU A 21 -8.33 6.35 -2.23
CA GLU A 21 -8.40 5.05 -2.91
C GLU A 21 -7.04 4.35 -2.89
N VAL A 22 -5.98 5.12 -3.17
CA VAL A 22 -4.60 4.64 -3.06
C VAL A 22 -4.30 4.21 -1.62
N PHE A 23 -4.71 5.02 -0.64
CA PHE A 23 -4.57 4.68 0.78
C PHE A 23 -5.34 3.41 1.15
N ARG A 24 -6.57 3.21 0.67
CA ARG A 24 -7.32 1.98 0.93
C ARG A 24 -6.62 0.74 0.40
N GLU A 25 -6.14 0.78 -0.85
CA GLU A 25 -5.41 -0.34 -1.42
C GLU A 25 -4.10 -0.63 -0.67
N ILE A 26 -3.34 0.40 -0.33
CA ILE A 26 -2.09 0.26 0.46
C ILE A 26 -2.41 -0.27 1.85
N SER A 27 -3.45 0.26 2.51
CA SER A 27 -3.89 -0.18 3.83
C SER A 27 -4.32 -1.65 3.82
N GLU A 28 -4.94 -2.14 2.75
CA GLU A 28 -5.32 -3.53 2.62
C GLU A 28 -4.09 -4.44 2.53
N ILE A 29 -3.11 -4.08 1.70
CA ILE A 29 -1.84 -4.83 1.55
C ILE A 29 -1.07 -4.81 2.88
N LEU A 30 -0.90 -3.63 3.47
CA LEU A 30 -0.24 -3.48 4.77
C LEU A 30 -0.94 -4.27 5.87
N SER A 31 -2.27 -4.34 5.87
CA SER A 31 -3.01 -5.11 6.86
C SER A 31 -2.78 -6.62 6.70
N GLN A 32 -2.50 -7.10 5.49
CA GLN A 32 -2.21 -8.51 5.23
C GLN A 32 -0.75 -8.86 5.54
N SER A 33 0.21 -8.08 5.02
CA SER A 33 1.64 -8.36 5.17
C SER A 33 2.22 -7.94 6.53
N VAL A 34 1.77 -6.83 7.11
CA VAL A 34 2.46 -6.19 8.26
C VAL A 34 1.57 -6.09 9.50
N ALA A 35 0.38 -5.52 9.35
CA ALA A 35 -0.45 -5.07 10.48
C ALA A 35 -1.37 -6.19 11.02
N HIS A 36 -1.58 -7.27 10.26
CA HIS A 36 -2.45 -8.41 10.58
C HIS A 36 -3.80 -8.01 11.23
N GLY A 37 -4.48 -7.02 10.64
CA GLY A 37 -5.76 -6.51 11.15
C GLY A 37 -5.68 -5.37 12.18
N LYS A 38 -4.49 -4.77 12.38
CA LYS A 38 -4.36 -3.51 13.14
C LYS A 38 -4.85 -2.31 12.32
N GLU A 39 -5.27 -1.27 13.03
CA GLU A 39 -5.62 0.02 12.43
C GLU A 39 -4.38 0.67 11.81
N ILE A 40 -4.50 1.04 10.53
CA ILE A 40 -3.46 1.72 9.78
C ILE A 40 -3.90 3.16 9.56
N THR A 41 -3.02 4.09 9.92
CA THR A 41 -3.21 5.53 9.72
C THR A 41 -2.09 6.08 8.86
N MET A 42 -2.26 7.26 8.25
CA MET A 42 -1.19 7.89 7.47
C MET A 42 0.05 8.21 8.32
N GLU A 43 -0.14 8.46 9.62
CA GLU A 43 0.93 8.71 10.59
C GLU A 43 1.56 7.42 11.15
N SER A 44 0.97 6.25 10.86
CA SER A 44 1.52 4.98 11.30
C SER A 44 2.87 4.75 10.62
N SER A 45 3.90 4.54 11.44
CA SER A 45 5.23 4.19 10.96
C SER A 45 5.34 2.68 10.75
N ILE A 46 5.77 2.25 9.58
CA ILE A 46 5.73 0.83 9.20
C ILE A 46 6.82 0.07 9.96
N THR A 47 8.01 0.65 10.00
CA THR A 47 9.15 0.16 10.80
C THR A 47 8.97 0.39 12.30
N GLY A 48 8.35 1.51 12.71
CA GLY A 48 8.23 1.88 14.13
C GLY A 48 7.00 1.32 14.86
N THR A 49 5.81 1.42 14.28
CA THR A 49 4.54 1.05 14.95
C THR A 49 4.14 -0.41 14.74
N PHE A 50 4.44 -0.95 13.56
CA PHE A 50 4.17 -2.36 13.27
C PHE A 50 5.40 -3.25 13.44
N GLY A 51 6.60 -2.65 13.49
CA GLY A 51 7.84 -3.41 13.61
C GLY A 51 8.17 -4.17 12.32
N ALA A 52 7.78 -3.63 11.17
CA ALA A 52 8.08 -4.24 9.88
C ALA A 52 9.59 -4.43 9.74
N ASP A 53 10.00 -5.69 9.60
CA ASP A 53 11.38 -6.05 9.34
C ASP A 53 11.70 -5.86 7.85
N SER A 54 12.98 -5.98 7.49
CA SER A 54 13.43 -5.82 6.10
C SER A 54 12.73 -6.78 5.11
N LEU A 55 12.25 -7.93 5.56
CA LEU A 55 11.46 -8.86 4.73
C LEU A 55 10.03 -8.33 4.47
N ASP A 56 9.39 -7.76 5.47
CA ASP A 56 8.03 -7.21 5.35
C ASP A 56 8.01 -6.03 4.36
N GLN A 57 9.07 -5.22 4.36
CA GLN A 57 9.24 -4.12 3.40
C GLN A 57 9.36 -4.64 1.96
N ILE A 58 10.10 -5.73 1.74
CA ILE A 58 10.28 -6.32 0.41
C ILE A 58 8.96 -6.93 -0.10
N GLU A 59 8.22 -7.65 0.75
CA GLU A 59 6.92 -8.21 0.39
C GLU A 59 5.91 -7.11 0.03
N LEU A 60 5.81 -6.10 0.90
CA LEU A 60 4.96 -4.93 0.68
C LEU A 60 5.25 -4.26 -0.66
N VAL A 61 6.52 -4.01 -0.96
CA VAL A 61 6.92 -3.33 -2.19
C VAL A 61 6.59 -4.18 -3.41
N MET A 62 6.86 -5.49 -3.37
CA MET A 62 6.50 -6.38 -4.48
C MET A 62 5.00 -6.41 -4.76
N ASP A 63 4.16 -6.39 -3.72
CA ASP A 63 2.70 -6.32 -3.88
C ASP A 63 2.25 -4.96 -4.41
N LEU A 64 2.85 -3.87 -3.94
CA LEU A 64 2.57 -2.52 -4.45
C LEU A 64 2.97 -2.38 -5.93
N GLU A 65 4.18 -2.79 -6.30
CA GLU A 65 4.66 -2.79 -7.69
C GLU A 65 3.74 -3.61 -8.59
N ARG A 66 3.32 -4.80 -8.15
CA ARG A 66 2.40 -5.65 -8.92
C ARG A 66 1.00 -5.05 -9.03
N LYS A 67 0.46 -4.49 -7.95
CA LYS A 67 -0.94 -4.01 -7.88
C LYS A 67 -1.11 -2.67 -8.60
N PHE A 68 -0.12 -1.78 -8.51
CA PHE A 68 -0.14 -0.48 -9.17
C PHE A 68 0.60 -0.46 -10.52
N GLY A 69 1.37 -1.51 -10.84
CA GLY A 69 2.20 -1.54 -12.04
C GLY A 69 3.33 -0.51 -12.02
N CYS A 70 3.76 -0.08 -10.84
CA CYS A 70 4.85 0.89 -10.67
C CYS A 70 6.15 0.17 -10.32
N LYS A 71 7.27 0.90 -10.39
CA LYS A 71 8.57 0.42 -9.96
C LYS A 71 9.09 1.29 -8.82
N ILE A 72 9.40 0.67 -7.69
CA ILE A 72 9.87 1.34 -6.48
C ILE A 72 11.33 0.94 -6.30
N SER A 73 12.22 1.93 -6.21
CA SER A 73 13.65 1.64 -6.02
C SER A 73 13.93 1.32 -4.55
N ASP A 74 14.92 0.46 -4.26
CA ASP A 74 15.39 0.18 -2.89
C ASP A 74 15.63 1.45 -2.06
N GLU A 75 16.13 2.52 -2.69
CA GLU A 75 16.31 3.82 -2.03
C GLU A 75 15.00 4.47 -1.58
N ASP A 76 13.93 4.31 -2.36
CA ASP A 76 12.60 4.77 -1.98
C ASP A 76 12.06 3.88 -0.86
N ILE A 77 12.20 2.55 -0.96
CA ILE A 77 11.81 1.59 0.09
C ILE A 77 12.44 1.97 1.43
N SER A 78 13.74 2.26 1.45
CA SER A 78 14.45 2.65 2.68
C SER A 78 14.00 4.01 3.23
N LYS A 79 13.35 4.85 2.41
CA LYS A 79 12.75 6.12 2.83
C LYS A 79 11.28 5.99 3.22
N LEU A 80 10.62 4.87 2.90
CA LEU A 80 9.24 4.60 3.30
C LEU A 80 9.16 4.29 4.81
N GLY A 81 9.14 5.34 5.63
CA GLY A 81 9.02 5.23 7.08
C GLY A 81 7.58 5.20 7.56
N THR A 82 6.67 5.85 6.82
CA THR A 82 5.24 6.01 7.17
C THR A 82 4.31 5.65 6.02
N VAL A 83 3.07 5.32 6.34
CA VAL A 83 2.06 4.98 5.31
C VAL A 83 1.75 6.17 4.41
N GLY A 84 1.75 7.40 4.96
CA GLY A 84 1.59 8.62 4.17
C GLY A 84 2.66 8.75 3.08
N GLU A 85 3.92 8.44 3.39
CA GLU A 85 5.01 8.47 2.41
C GLU A 85 4.80 7.46 1.29
N ILE A 86 4.28 6.26 1.57
CA ILE A 86 3.96 5.27 0.54
C ILE A 86 2.85 5.78 -0.38
N VAL A 87 1.77 6.32 0.20
CA VAL A 87 0.64 6.85 -0.58
C VAL A 87 1.10 7.96 -1.51
N GLU A 88 1.91 8.88 -1.00
CA GLU A 88 2.47 9.98 -1.77
C GLU A 88 3.42 9.48 -2.87
N LEU A 89 4.28 8.52 -2.56
CA LEU A 89 5.18 7.88 -3.52
C LEU A 89 4.39 7.24 -4.67
N ILE A 90 3.38 6.44 -4.36
CA ILE A 90 2.53 5.78 -5.36
C ILE A 90 1.76 6.81 -6.18
N MET A 91 1.22 7.86 -5.56
CA MET A 91 0.58 8.95 -6.29
C MET A 91 1.53 9.64 -7.26
N ARG A 92 2.78 9.84 -6.85
CA ARG A 92 3.81 10.46 -7.67
C ARG A 92 4.21 9.58 -8.85
N LEU A 93 4.41 8.28 -8.61
CA LEU A 93 4.73 7.28 -9.63
C LEU A 93 3.57 7.04 -10.59
N SER A 94 2.32 7.02 -10.09
CA SER A 94 1.10 6.91 -10.91
C SER A 94 0.94 8.08 -11.89
N SER A 95 1.66 9.17 -11.69
CA SER A 95 1.68 10.31 -12.61
C SER A 95 2.85 10.29 -13.60
N CYS A 96 3.75 9.31 -13.51
CA CYS A 96 4.93 9.17 -14.36
C CYS A 96 4.98 7.72 -14.87
N GLU A 97 4.23 7.43 -15.94
CA GLU A 97 4.28 6.14 -16.63
C GLU A 97 5.68 5.98 -17.26
N GLU A 98 6.63 5.38 -16.53
CA GLU A 98 7.88 4.92 -17.12
C GLU A 98 7.58 3.65 -17.92
N LYS A 99 7.37 3.89 -19.22
CA LYS A 99 7.33 2.87 -20.26
C LYS A 99 8.55 1.97 -20.15
N VAL A 100 8.33 0.66 -20.09
CA VAL A 100 9.25 -0.35 -20.62
C VAL A 100 8.57 -1.03 -21.79
#